data_AF-A0A1T5GG86-F1
#
_entry.id   AF-A0A1T5GG86-F1
#
_cell.length_a   1.000
_cell.length_b   1.000
_cell.length_c   1.000
_cell.angle_alpha   90.00
_cell.angle_beta   90.00
_cell.angle_gamma   90.00
#
_symmetry.space_group_name_H-M   'P 1'
#
loop_
_entity.id
_entity.type
_entity.pdbx_description
1 polymer ?
#
loop_
_entity_poly.entity_id
_entity_poly.type
_entity_poly.pdbx_seq_one_letter_code
_entity_poly.pdbx_strand_id
1 'polypeptide(L)'
;MKNLIEKICSQSRLLILMIPLGIAAAVALNQLAALLPLERWMPEYAENIRPSMFRYSLIQGLLLYGVVTPVLEEVLFRWVLFGRLKVYVSAVAAAVVSSIIFGMYHGNVVQGVYAFIFGLLFCFVYWRTDLVLSSVIMHGAANAFIYSSAFIPAMGHLNEEPWRVISMSACFLLSGYMLYWLAKKVKGKSIEPVRPLFPRH
;
A
#
# COMPACT_ATOMS: atom_id res chain seq x y z
N MET A 1 23.53 -0.05 -12.49
CA MET A 1 23.02 -1.42 -12.21
C MET A 1 23.69 -2.08 -11.00
N LYS A 2 25.03 -2.10 -10.87
CA LYS A 2 25.73 -2.70 -9.71
C LYS A 2 25.19 -2.25 -8.35
N ASN A 3 25.05 -0.94 -8.14
CA ASN A 3 24.53 -0.37 -6.88
C ASN A 3 23.08 -0.78 -6.55
N LEU A 4 22.24 -1.12 -7.54
CA LEU A 4 20.86 -1.56 -7.29
C LEU A 4 20.83 -3.02 -6.84
N ILE A 5 21.58 -3.89 -7.51
CA ILE A 5 21.68 -5.32 -7.18
C ILE A 5 22.27 -5.48 -5.77
N GLU A 6 23.34 -4.75 -5.46
CA GLU A 6 23.94 -4.75 -4.12
C GLU A 6 22.93 -4.32 -3.04
N LYS A 7 22.13 -3.28 -3.33
CA LYS A 7 21.08 -2.82 -2.41
C LYS A 7 20.02 -3.88 -2.20
N ILE A 8 19.56 -4.54 -3.26
CA ILE A 8 18.59 -5.65 -3.19
C ILE A 8 19.17 -6.80 -2.35
N CYS A 9 20.40 -7.23 -2.61
CA CYS A 9 21.04 -8.29 -1.85
C CYS A 9 21.17 -7.93 -0.36
N SER A 10 21.60 -6.70 -0.05
CA SER A 10 21.77 -6.21 1.32
C SER A 10 20.45 -6.09 2.10
N GLN A 11 19.33 -5.84 1.40
CA GLN A 11 18.00 -5.69 1.99
C GLN A 11 17.08 -6.90 1.75
N SER A 12 17.60 -8.02 1.26
CA SER A 12 16.81 -9.22 0.90
C SER A 12 15.85 -9.67 2.02
N ARG A 13 16.34 -9.76 3.26
CA ARG A 13 15.51 -10.10 4.43
C ARG A 13 14.35 -9.12 4.64
N LEU A 14 14.60 -7.83 4.42
CA LEU A 14 13.59 -6.80 4.56
C LEU A 14 12.52 -6.89 3.46
N LEU A 15 12.93 -7.20 2.23
CA LEU A 15 12.01 -7.39 1.11
C LEU A 15 11.04 -8.54 1.37
N ILE A 16 11.51 -9.64 1.96
CA ILE A 16 10.65 -10.77 2.35
C ILE A 16 9.60 -10.34 3.38
N LEU A 17 9.98 -9.48 4.34
CA LEU A 17 9.06 -8.98 5.36
C LEU A 17 7.97 -8.03 4.81
N MET A 18 8.11 -7.51 3.59
CA MET A 18 7.08 -6.68 2.97
C MET A 18 5.82 -7.48 2.61
N ILE A 19 5.96 -8.79 2.37
CA ILE A 19 4.84 -9.67 2.03
C ILE A 19 3.86 -9.80 3.21
N PRO A 20 4.25 -10.30 4.40
CA PRO A 20 3.34 -10.39 5.53
C PRO A 20 2.84 -9.02 6.01
N LEU A 21 3.64 -7.95 5.86
CA LEU A 21 3.20 -6.60 6.17
C LEU A 21 2.06 -6.15 5.23
N GLY A 22 2.21 -6.36 3.92
CA GLY A 22 1.19 -6.03 2.93
C GLY A 22 -0.11 -6.80 3.18
N ILE A 23 0.00 -8.11 3.40
CA ILE A 23 -1.15 -8.98 3.70
C ILE A 23 -1.86 -8.53 4.97
N ALA A 24 -1.14 -8.37 6.08
CA ALA A 24 -1.73 -7.96 7.35
C ALA A 24 -2.40 -6.58 7.25
N ALA A 25 -1.74 -5.60 6.62
CA ALA A 25 -2.33 -4.27 6.44
C ALA A 25 -3.59 -4.33 5.58
N ALA A 26 -3.59 -5.16 4.52
CA ALA A 26 -4.75 -5.35 3.65
C ALA A 26 -5.93 -5.99 4.36
N VAL A 27 -5.71 -7.06 5.12
CA VAL A 27 -6.76 -7.71 5.89
C VAL A 27 -7.33 -6.76 6.94
N ALA A 28 -6.47 -6.10 7.71
CA ALA A 28 -6.89 -5.15 8.74
C ALA A 28 -7.75 -4.01 8.16
N LEU A 29 -7.28 -3.38 7.08
CA LEU A 29 -8.03 -2.30 6.46
C LEU A 29 -9.32 -2.81 5.82
N ASN A 30 -9.31 -3.88 5.01
CA ASN A 30 -10.51 -4.50 4.37
C ASN A 30 -11.62 -4.76 5.37
N GLN A 31 -11.29 -5.35 6.52
CA GLN A 31 -12.29 -5.62 7.54
C GLN A 31 -12.76 -4.35 8.24
N LEU A 32 -11.87 -3.38 8.50
CA LEU A 32 -12.27 -2.08 9.06
C LEU A 32 -13.25 -1.35 8.14
N ALA A 33 -13.01 -1.32 6.84
CA ALA A 33 -13.93 -0.62 5.94
C ALA A 33 -15.25 -1.35 5.75
N ALA A 34 -15.28 -2.68 5.89
CA ALA A 34 -16.53 -3.43 5.92
C ALA A 34 -17.43 -3.04 7.10
N LEU A 35 -16.86 -2.45 8.17
CA LEU A 35 -17.63 -1.88 9.29
C LEU A 35 -18.14 -0.46 8.99
N LEU A 36 -17.57 0.22 8.00
CA LEU A 36 -17.95 1.57 7.62
C LEU A 36 -19.06 1.52 6.56
N PRO A 37 -20.10 2.38 6.64
CA PRO A 37 -21.19 2.41 5.66
C PRO A 37 -20.79 3.11 4.34
N LEU A 38 -19.52 3.00 3.90
CA LEU A 38 -19.00 3.70 2.73
C LEU A 38 -19.73 3.35 1.44
N GLU A 39 -20.02 2.06 1.25
CA GLU A 39 -20.76 1.56 0.08
C GLU A 39 -22.20 2.04 0.05
N ARG A 40 -22.83 2.20 1.22
CA ARG A 40 -24.20 2.73 1.32
C ARG A 40 -24.29 4.15 0.79
N TRP A 41 -23.21 4.93 0.91
CA TRP A 41 -23.14 6.29 0.38
C TRP A 41 -22.73 6.34 -1.09
N MET A 42 -22.38 5.18 -1.68
CA MET A 42 -21.82 5.06 -3.01
C MET A 42 -22.35 3.80 -3.73
N PRO A 43 -23.66 3.74 -4.03
CA PRO A 43 -24.29 2.55 -4.60
C PRO A 43 -23.66 2.11 -5.94
N GLU A 44 -23.25 3.07 -6.77
CA GLU A 44 -22.57 2.81 -8.05
C GLU A 44 -21.28 1.99 -7.88
N TYR A 45 -20.57 2.16 -6.75
CA TYR A 45 -19.38 1.37 -6.45
C TYR A 45 -19.73 -0.11 -6.23
N ALA A 46 -20.79 -0.38 -5.47
CA ALA A 46 -21.21 -1.75 -5.15
C ALA A 46 -21.80 -2.46 -6.37
N GLU A 47 -22.55 -1.76 -7.22
CA GLU A 47 -23.26 -2.33 -8.36
C GLU A 47 -22.37 -2.49 -9.61
N ASN A 48 -21.51 -1.50 -9.90
CA ASN A 48 -20.76 -1.48 -11.16
C ASN A 48 -19.27 -1.74 -10.98
N ILE A 49 -18.65 -1.16 -9.94
CA ILE A 49 -17.19 -1.19 -9.79
C ILE A 49 -16.71 -2.48 -9.14
N ARG A 50 -17.29 -2.89 -8.01
CA ARG A 50 -16.88 -4.13 -7.30
C ARG A 50 -17.00 -5.38 -8.18
N PRO A 51 -18.12 -5.65 -8.89
CA PRO A 51 -18.22 -6.85 -9.72
C PRO A 51 -17.21 -6.83 -10.88
N SER A 52 -16.86 -5.65 -11.39
CA SER A 52 -15.90 -5.51 -12.48
C SER A 52 -14.49 -6.01 -12.12
N MET A 53 -14.11 -5.93 -10.84
CA MET A 53 -12.81 -6.39 -10.35
C MET A 53 -12.64 -7.91 -10.44
N PHE A 54 -13.75 -8.67 -10.35
CA PHE A 54 -13.73 -10.13 -10.34
C PHE A 54 -14.06 -10.73 -11.72
N ARG A 55 -14.02 -9.93 -12.79
CA ARG A 55 -14.27 -10.40 -14.16
C ARG A 55 -13.13 -11.24 -14.73
N TYR A 56 -11.94 -11.13 -14.17
CA TYR A 56 -10.77 -11.89 -14.60
C TYR A 56 -10.70 -13.24 -13.87
N SER A 57 -10.06 -14.24 -14.49
CA SER A 57 -9.76 -15.50 -13.77
C SER A 57 -8.77 -15.25 -12.63
N LEU A 58 -8.61 -16.22 -11.73
CA LEU A 58 -7.64 -16.12 -10.63
C LEU A 58 -6.24 -15.79 -11.14
N ILE A 59 -5.75 -16.53 -12.15
CA ILE A 59 -4.40 -16.34 -12.70
C ILE A 59 -4.27 -14.97 -13.39
N GLN A 60 -5.26 -14.58 -14.20
CA GLN A 60 -5.26 -13.29 -14.90
C GLN A 60 -5.25 -12.12 -13.91
N GLY A 61 -6.10 -12.15 -12.90
CA GLY A 61 -6.16 -11.09 -11.90
C GLY A 61 -4.93 -11.06 -10.99
N LEU A 62 -4.32 -12.20 -10.65
CA LEU A 62 -3.05 -12.21 -9.92
C LEU A 62 -1.90 -11.56 -10.71
N LEU A 63 -1.81 -11.82 -12.03
CA LEU A 63 -0.83 -11.17 -12.89
C LEU A 63 -1.11 -9.66 -13.01
N LEU A 64 -2.37 -9.30 -13.25
CA LEU A 64 -2.74 -7.90 -13.44
C LEU A 64 -2.65 -7.10 -12.13
N TYR A 65 -3.45 -7.46 -11.13
CA TYR A 65 -3.60 -6.71 -9.89
C TYR A 65 -2.49 -6.98 -8.86
N GLY A 66 -1.87 -8.16 -8.90
CA GLY A 66 -0.80 -8.55 -7.98
C GLY A 66 0.61 -8.19 -8.46
N VAL A 67 0.81 -7.98 -9.77
CA VAL A 67 2.15 -7.72 -10.34
C VAL A 67 2.17 -6.46 -11.21
N VAL A 68 1.41 -6.43 -12.32
CA VAL A 68 1.51 -5.35 -13.31
C VAL A 68 1.08 -4.01 -12.71
N THR A 69 -0.11 -3.95 -12.12
CA THR A 69 -0.66 -2.72 -11.52
C THR A 69 0.23 -2.18 -10.40
N PRO A 70 0.63 -2.96 -9.38
CA PRO A 70 1.53 -2.47 -8.31
C PRO A 70 2.87 -1.96 -8.83
N VAL A 71 3.45 -2.61 -9.85
CA VAL A 71 4.71 -2.13 -10.45
C VAL A 71 4.51 -0.76 -11.08
N LEU A 72 3.50 -0.59 -11.93
CA LEU A 72 3.23 0.67 -12.62
C LEU A 72 2.89 1.79 -11.64
N GLU A 73 2.01 1.52 -10.69
CA GLU A 73 1.56 2.50 -9.72
C GLU A 73 2.69 2.92 -8.78
N GLU A 74 3.48 2.00 -8.24
CA GLU A 74 4.54 2.38 -7.31
C GLU A 74 5.71 3.08 -8.03
N VAL A 75 6.00 2.74 -9.30
CA VAL A 75 6.93 3.50 -10.13
C VAL A 75 6.45 4.93 -10.33
N LEU A 76 5.18 5.12 -10.71
CA LEU A 76 4.62 6.45 -10.95
C LEU A 76 4.49 7.28 -9.67
N PHE A 77 3.88 6.72 -8.63
CA PHE A 77 3.51 7.47 -7.43
C PHE A 77 4.64 7.56 -6.39
N ARG A 78 5.50 6.53 -6.27
CA ARG A 78 6.61 6.56 -5.29
C ARG A 78 7.90 7.03 -5.89
N TRP A 79 8.34 6.41 -6.98
CA TRP A 79 9.63 6.76 -7.55
C TRP A 79 9.60 8.12 -8.25
N VAL A 80 8.58 8.37 -9.09
CA VAL A 80 8.47 9.65 -9.80
C VAL A 80 7.83 10.72 -8.91
N LEU A 81 6.56 10.60 -8.54
CA LEU A 81 5.83 11.69 -7.87
C LEU A 81 6.38 12.00 -6.47
N PHE A 82 6.31 11.05 -5.53
CA PHE A 82 6.82 11.25 -4.17
C PHE A 82 8.33 11.51 -4.16
N GLY A 83 9.10 10.74 -4.94
CA GLY A 83 10.55 10.88 -5.08
C GLY A 83 11.00 12.26 -5.56
N ARG A 84 10.20 12.94 -6.39
CA ARG A 84 10.44 14.33 -6.80
C ARG A 84 9.90 15.35 -5.80
N LEU A 85 8.70 15.15 -5.26
CA LEU A 85 8.09 16.08 -4.30
C LEU A 85 8.96 16.29 -3.04
N LYS A 86 9.59 15.22 -2.54
CA LYS A 86 10.47 15.30 -1.35
C LYS A 86 11.73 16.16 -1.55
N VAL A 87 12.04 16.57 -2.78
CA VAL A 87 13.12 17.52 -3.07
C VAL A 87 12.70 18.94 -2.72
N TYR A 88 11.41 19.25 -2.87
CA TYR A 88 10.85 20.60 -2.73
C TYR A 88 10.14 20.84 -1.40
N VAL A 89 9.54 19.80 -0.81
CA VAL A 89 8.79 19.88 0.46
C VAL A 89 9.23 18.79 1.44
N SER A 90 8.78 18.87 2.69
CA SER A 90 9.08 17.84 3.69
C SER A 90 8.58 16.47 3.24
N ALA A 91 9.27 15.40 3.66
CA ALA A 91 8.88 14.03 3.32
C ALA A 91 7.43 13.70 3.72
N VAL A 92 6.95 14.26 4.84
CA VAL A 92 5.56 14.09 5.30
C VAL A 92 4.58 14.78 4.34
N ALA A 93 4.84 16.03 3.96
CA ALA A 93 3.99 16.75 3.01
C ALA A 93 3.98 16.07 1.64
N ALA A 94 5.15 15.63 1.15
CA ALA A 94 5.26 14.86 -0.09
C ALA A 94 4.47 13.55 -0.04
N ALA A 95 4.50 12.83 1.10
CA ALA A 95 3.73 11.60 1.28
C ALA A 95 2.24 11.87 1.24
N VAL A 96 1.75 12.88 1.98
CA VAL A 96 0.33 13.24 1.97
C VAL A 96 -0.15 13.62 0.56
N VAL A 97 0.58 14.50 -0.14
CA VAL A 97 0.19 14.93 -1.49
C VAL A 97 0.22 13.76 -2.48
N SER A 98 1.27 12.94 -2.47
CA SER A 98 1.36 11.75 -3.34
C SER A 98 0.20 10.78 -3.06
N SER A 99 -0.14 10.53 -1.79
CA SER A 99 -1.24 9.65 -1.41
C SER A 99 -2.61 10.21 -1.80
N ILE A 100 -2.83 11.52 -1.71
CA ILE A 100 -4.09 12.15 -2.16
C ILE A 100 -4.24 11.95 -3.66
N ILE A 101 -3.21 12.24 -4.44
CA ILE A 101 -3.23 12.08 -5.90
C ILE A 101 -3.44 10.61 -6.27
N PHE A 102 -2.79 9.68 -5.55
CA PHE A 102 -2.97 8.24 -5.73
C PHE A 102 -4.42 7.79 -5.42
N GLY A 103 -5.03 8.33 -4.36
CA GLY A 103 -6.44 8.10 -4.05
C GLY A 103 -7.38 8.64 -5.14
N MET A 104 -7.14 9.86 -5.61
CA MET A 104 -7.95 10.48 -6.67
C MET A 104 -7.85 9.72 -8.00
N TYR A 105 -6.69 9.14 -8.30
CA TYR A 105 -6.46 8.34 -9.51
C TYR A 105 -7.43 7.16 -9.66
N HIS A 106 -7.97 6.63 -8.57
CA HIS A 106 -8.92 5.50 -8.60
C HIS A 106 -10.34 5.89 -9.05
N GLY A 107 -10.64 7.19 -9.17
CA GLY A 107 -11.88 7.66 -9.78
C GLY A 107 -13.15 7.42 -8.97
N ASN A 108 -13.05 6.89 -7.75
CA ASN A 108 -14.17 6.72 -6.83
C ASN A 108 -13.72 6.88 -5.37
N VAL A 109 -14.60 7.38 -4.51
CA VAL A 109 -14.28 7.71 -3.11
C VAL A 109 -14.01 6.45 -2.26
N VAL A 110 -14.71 5.32 -2.46
CA VAL A 110 -14.44 4.09 -1.67
C VAL A 110 -13.00 3.62 -1.86
N GLN A 111 -12.57 3.41 -3.11
CA GLN A 111 -11.19 3.05 -3.40
C GLN A 111 -10.23 4.20 -3.09
N GLY A 112 -10.63 5.45 -3.29
CA GLY A 112 -9.78 6.61 -3.06
C GLY A 112 -9.37 6.75 -1.60
N VAL A 113 -10.29 6.52 -0.65
CA VAL A 113 -9.97 6.49 0.79
C VAL A 113 -8.99 5.34 1.11
N TYR A 114 -9.22 4.16 0.53
CA TYR A 114 -8.30 3.03 0.65
C TYR A 114 -6.89 3.34 0.16
N ALA A 115 -6.82 3.79 -1.09
CA ALA A 115 -5.60 4.10 -1.79
C ALA A 115 -4.87 5.24 -1.10
N PHE A 116 -5.56 6.22 -0.51
CA PHE A 116 -4.92 7.24 0.31
C PHE A 116 -4.19 6.64 1.52
N ILE A 117 -4.87 5.79 2.32
CA ILE A 117 -4.27 5.16 3.51
C ILE A 117 -3.08 4.27 3.11
N PHE A 118 -3.26 3.42 2.10
CA PHE A 118 -2.19 2.58 1.58
C PHE A 118 -1.06 3.39 0.97
N GLY A 119 -1.37 4.48 0.28
CA GLY A 119 -0.39 5.39 -0.29
C GLY A 119 0.54 5.95 0.79
N LEU A 120 0.01 6.29 1.97
CA LEU A 120 0.82 6.75 3.10
C LEU A 120 1.76 5.64 3.59
N LEU A 121 1.25 4.40 3.71
CA LEU A 121 2.05 3.23 4.10
C LEU A 121 3.16 2.95 3.09
N PHE A 122 2.85 2.98 1.79
CA PHE A 122 3.80 2.74 0.71
C PHE A 122 4.84 3.85 0.60
N CYS A 123 4.46 5.11 0.80
CA CYS A 123 5.41 6.23 0.90
C CYS A 123 6.34 6.05 2.12
N PHE A 124 5.80 5.66 3.28
CA PHE A 124 6.60 5.39 4.47
C PHE A 124 7.61 4.27 4.22
N VAL A 125 7.18 3.11 3.71
CA VAL A 125 8.06 1.97 3.40
C VAL A 125 9.14 2.39 2.41
N TYR A 126 8.78 3.02 1.29
CA TYR A 126 9.75 3.49 0.31
C TYR A 126 10.73 4.50 0.91
N TRP A 127 10.26 5.41 1.76
CA TRP A 127 11.12 6.38 2.42
C TRP A 127 12.13 5.74 3.38
N ARG A 128 11.72 4.69 4.11
CA ARG A 128 12.61 3.94 5.00
C ARG A 128 13.63 3.11 4.21
N THR A 129 13.19 2.36 3.20
CA THR A 129 14.06 1.43 2.47
C THR A 129 14.90 2.08 1.36
N ASP A 130 14.44 3.24 0.88
CA ASP A 130 14.95 3.94 -0.30
C ASP A 130 14.97 3.02 -1.54
N LEU A 131 14.04 2.05 -1.59
CA LEU A 131 13.96 1.03 -2.62
C LEU A 131 12.49 0.82 -3.01
N VAL A 132 12.13 1.23 -4.23
CA VAL A 132 10.73 1.15 -4.74
C VAL A 132 10.21 -0.28 -4.73
N LEU A 133 11.11 -1.26 -4.91
CA LEU A 133 10.78 -2.68 -4.86
C LEU A 133 10.15 -3.10 -3.52
N SER A 134 10.51 -2.45 -2.40
CA SER A 134 9.89 -2.74 -1.10
C SER A 134 8.38 -2.43 -1.12
N SER A 135 7.99 -1.28 -1.67
CA SER A 135 6.57 -0.91 -1.77
C SER A 135 5.86 -1.70 -2.85
N VAL A 136 6.52 -2.03 -3.98
CA VAL A 136 5.97 -2.93 -5.01
C VAL A 136 5.64 -4.30 -4.41
N ILE A 137 6.55 -4.92 -3.65
CA ILE A 137 6.30 -6.23 -3.03
C ILE A 137 5.16 -6.14 -2.01
N MET A 138 5.16 -5.09 -1.17
CA MET A 138 4.11 -4.90 -0.18
C MET A 138 2.73 -4.73 -0.84
N HIS A 139 2.64 -3.87 -1.86
CA HIS A 139 1.42 -3.58 -2.60
C HIS A 139 0.94 -4.80 -3.38
N GLY A 140 1.85 -5.47 -4.11
CA GLY A 140 1.52 -6.70 -4.83
C GLY A 140 1.04 -7.81 -3.90
N ALA A 141 1.66 -8.00 -2.74
CA ALA A 141 1.22 -8.99 -1.76
C ALA A 141 -0.16 -8.66 -1.19
N ALA A 142 -0.43 -7.39 -0.87
CA ALA A 142 -1.74 -6.93 -0.43
C ALA A 142 -2.83 -7.25 -1.48
N ASN A 143 -2.63 -6.82 -2.73
CA ASN A 143 -3.61 -7.02 -3.80
C ASN A 143 -3.79 -8.50 -4.15
N ALA A 144 -2.69 -9.26 -4.27
CA ALA A 144 -2.74 -10.68 -4.58
C ALA A 144 -3.51 -11.47 -3.51
N PHE A 145 -3.28 -11.16 -2.23
CA PHE A 145 -3.97 -11.83 -1.13
C PHE A 145 -5.47 -11.52 -1.11
N ILE A 146 -5.85 -10.24 -1.17
CA ILE A 146 -7.26 -9.85 -1.19
C ILE A 146 -7.98 -10.43 -2.41
N TYR A 147 -7.37 -10.34 -3.60
CA TYR A 147 -7.96 -10.87 -4.81
C TYR A 147 -8.15 -12.39 -4.75
N SER A 148 -7.11 -13.15 -4.35
CA SER A 148 -7.20 -14.61 -4.24
C SER A 148 -8.15 -15.07 -3.13
N SER A 149 -8.30 -14.29 -2.05
CA SER A 149 -9.22 -14.62 -0.96
C SER A 149 -10.67 -14.76 -1.42
N ALA A 150 -11.07 -14.00 -2.45
CA ALA A 150 -12.43 -14.06 -3.01
C ALA A 150 -12.75 -15.39 -3.71
N PHE A 151 -11.73 -16.19 -4.06
CA PHE A 151 -11.88 -17.49 -4.71
C PHE A 151 -11.81 -18.67 -3.72
N ILE A 152 -11.62 -18.39 -2.42
CA ILE A 152 -11.48 -19.42 -1.38
C ILE A 152 -12.67 -19.29 -0.42
N PRO A 153 -13.71 -20.15 -0.52
CA PRO A 153 -14.92 -20.01 0.29
C PRO A 153 -14.66 -19.93 1.81
N ALA A 154 -13.67 -20.68 2.30
CA ALA A 154 -13.29 -20.67 3.72
C ALA A 154 -12.82 -19.30 4.22
N MET A 155 -12.29 -18.43 3.34
CA MET A 155 -11.91 -17.06 3.72
C MET A 155 -13.12 -16.18 4.04
N GLY A 156 -14.32 -16.57 3.59
CA GLY A 156 -15.57 -15.89 3.96
C GLY A 156 -15.82 -15.86 5.48
N HIS A 157 -15.39 -16.89 6.20
CA HIS A 157 -15.52 -16.97 7.66
C HIS A 157 -14.77 -15.86 8.40
N LEU A 158 -13.73 -15.26 7.79
CA LEU A 158 -13.02 -14.12 8.39
C LEU A 158 -13.88 -12.85 8.41
N ASN A 159 -14.97 -12.78 7.66
CA ASN A 159 -15.89 -11.64 7.66
C ASN A 159 -17.03 -11.79 8.68
N GLU A 160 -17.19 -12.97 9.28
CA GLU A 160 -18.20 -13.29 10.27
C GLU A 160 -17.72 -12.96 11.69
N GLU A 161 -18.63 -12.62 12.59
CA GLU A 161 -18.27 -12.43 14.01
C GLU A 161 -18.21 -13.79 14.74
N PRO A 162 -17.24 -14.01 15.67
CA PRO A 162 -16.26 -13.05 16.20
C PRO A 162 -14.94 -12.97 15.40
N TRP A 163 -14.81 -13.76 14.33
CA TRP A 163 -13.56 -13.92 13.60
C TRP A 163 -13.07 -12.65 12.90
N ARG A 164 -14.00 -11.80 12.47
CA ARG A 164 -13.71 -10.49 11.93
C ARG A 164 -12.93 -9.65 12.94
N VAL A 165 -13.51 -9.37 14.11
CA VAL A 165 -12.85 -8.54 15.12
C VAL A 165 -11.50 -9.14 15.56
N ILE A 166 -11.42 -10.45 15.74
CA ILE A 166 -10.19 -11.13 16.15
C ILE A 166 -9.10 -10.99 15.08
N SER A 167 -9.40 -11.35 13.83
CA SER A 167 -8.41 -11.33 12.76
C SER A 167 -8.01 -9.91 12.36
N MET A 168 -8.96 -8.96 12.32
CA MET A 168 -8.70 -7.53 12.13
C MET A 168 -7.74 -6.99 13.20
N SER A 169 -8.03 -7.25 14.48
CA SER A 169 -7.20 -6.78 15.60
C SER A 169 -5.79 -7.36 15.55
N ALA A 170 -5.67 -8.67 15.29
CA ALA A 170 -4.38 -9.34 15.14
C ALA A 170 -3.56 -8.73 13.99
N CYS A 171 -4.20 -8.47 12.84
CA CYS A 171 -3.55 -7.89 11.67
C CYS A 171 -3.14 -6.42 11.88
N PHE A 172 -3.92 -5.63 12.61
CA PHE A 172 -3.53 -4.27 13.01
C PHE A 172 -2.30 -4.27 13.91
N LEU A 173 -2.30 -5.13 14.94
CA LEU A 173 -1.16 -5.26 15.86
C LEU A 173 0.10 -5.72 15.14
N LEU A 174 -0.02 -6.73 14.27
CA LEU A 174 1.10 -7.24 13.47
C LEU A 174 1.66 -6.15 12.54
N SER A 175 0.79 -5.47 11.80
CA SER A 175 1.20 -4.40 10.89
C SER A 175 1.87 -3.25 11.64
N GLY A 176 1.28 -2.82 12.76
CA GLY A 176 1.83 -1.77 13.61
C GLY A 176 3.21 -2.13 14.18
N TYR A 177 3.35 -3.37 14.69
CA TYR A 177 4.62 -3.88 15.18
C TYR A 177 5.70 -3.91 14.08
N MET A 178 5.36 -4.40 12.89
CA MET A 178 6.28 -4.48 11.77
C MET A 178 6.71 -3.10 11.26
N LEU A 179 5.78 -2.14 11.18
CA LEU A 179 6.07 -0.75 10.81
C LEU A 179 6.96 -0.07 11.87
N TYR A 180 6.69 -0.30 13.16
CA TYR A 180 7.53 0.19 14.26
C TYR A 180 8.94 -0.40 14.19
N TRP A 181 9.05 -1.71 13.98
CA TRP A 181 10.33 -2.40 13.82
C TRP A 181 11.11 -1.84 12.62
N LEU A 182 10.44 -1.62 11.49
CA LEU A 182 11.03 -1.00 10.30
C LEU A 182 11.53 0.42 10.59
N ALA A 183 10.73 1.21 11.32
CA ALA A 183 11.07 2.56 11.75
C ALA A 183 12.31 2.59 12.66
N LYS A 184 12.55 1.55 13.46
CA LYS A 184 13.75 1.44 14.29
C LYS A 184 14.96 0.88 13.54
N LYS A 185 14.77 -0.13 12.71
CA LYS A 185 15.88 -0.90 12.12
C LYS A 185 16.55 -0.18 10.96
N VAL A 186 15.77 0.47 10.09
CA VAL A 186 16.27 1.07 8.86
C VAL A 186 16.23 2.57 9.01
N LYS A 187 17.35 3.24 9.33
CA LYS A 187 17.39 4.72 9.42
C LYS A 187 17.02 5.31 8.06
N GLY A 188 15.89 6.01 8.00
CA GLY A 188 15.50 6.77 6.81
C GLY A 188 16.51 7.88 6.53
N LYS A 189 16.73 8.21 5.26
CA LYS A 189 17.54 9.39 4.88
C LYS A 189 16.88 10.65 5.47
N SER A 190 17.71 11.64 5.82
CA SER A 190 17.30 12.87 6.50
C SER A 190 16.11 13.55 5.83
N ILE A 191 15.27 14.18 6.66
CA ILE A 191 14.01 14.87 6.32
C ILE A 191 14.28 16.17 5.55
N GLU A 192 15.55 16.55 5.37
CA GLU A 192 15.91 17.87 4.84
C GLU A 192 15.68 17.94 3.33
N PRO A 193 14.87 18.89 2.84
CA PRO A 193 14.79 19.18 1.41
C PRO A 193 16.20 19.54 0.91
N VAL A 194 16.53 19.13 -0.31
CA VAL A 194 17.84 19.41 -0.93
C VAL A 194 17.91 20.91 -1.26
N ARG A 195 18.18 21.75 -0.25
CA ARG A 195 18.23 23.24 -0.27
C ARG A 195 16.99 23.93 -0.88
N PRO A 196 16.43 24.97 -0.26
CA PRO A 196 15.44 25.79 -0.94
C PRO A 196 16.08 26.45 -2.17
N LEU A 197 15.39 26.37 -3.33
CA LEU A 197 15.83 26.98 -4.61
C LEU A 197 15.94 28.51 -4.50
N PHE A 198 15.24 29.10 -3.53
CA PHE A 198 15.26 30.52 -3.23
C PHE A 198 15.87 30.75 -1.84
N PRO A 199 16.89 31.61 -1.72
CA PRO A 199 17.30 32.14 -0.43
C PRO A 199 16.08 32.72 0.28
N ARG A 200 15.92 32.45 1.58
CA ARG A 200 15.02 33.29 2.38
C ARG A 200 15.65 34.68 2.39
N HIS A 201 15.03 35.61 1.66
CA HIS A 201 15.35 37.03 1.71
C HIS A 201 14.80 37.63 3.00
#